data_AF-A0A436CH25-F1
#
_entry.id   AF-A0A436CH25-F1
#
_cell.length_a   1.000
_cell.length_b   1.000
_cell.length_c   1.000
_cell.angle_alpha   90.00
_cell.angle_beta   90.00
_cell.angle_gamma   90.00
#
_symmetry.space_group_name_H-M   'P 1'
#
loop_
_entity.id
_entity.type
_entity.pdbx_description
1 polymer ?
#
loop_
_entity_poly.entity_id
_entity_poly.type
_entity_poly.pdbx_seq_one_letter_code
_entity_poly.pdbx_strand_id
1 'polypeptide(L)'
;MTLAASRAIRLCGTEQVEPPLRTLRAGPLSVDFDNGALRYIRLDGIEILRGISFLVRDENWGTATAVLDDLHIDERLDVFSVAYRATCSATSGRLAYQVRISGSSDGALAFAAEAEPETDLLTNRTGFIVLHPIEALAGKPVKVLHEDGHDELSLFPDHIDPKCPFTDIRALSHEIAPGIWATCTMDGDAFEMEDQRNWSDASYKTYVRPLRRPWPYRLPKGQKFTQVVRLHVSGTLRAGASENRNPLINLTIGRPVGQVPRVGVGVAGDEARHALESPELLRRMAPQWMVCQVDLRFGHGQDELESYAALARLTGAGVVLEIITKGTLDPFGELAPVADAVHTIGLKLEAVSVFPAQDMKSVQPGAPRPVMPSFHECYSAARRAFPGIGLGGGMAAYFTELNRKRPPAEALDYVTFTTCPSVHAADDISVMETLQAIPHQIRSAHAFTGDRVPLRIGPSQLGCRENPYGKGTAPNKANARICLSRIDPRQRGLFNAAWTLGYFAACAREGVEAVAVGDFTGPFGHIHRKADFVQPWYDQQDGRTVYPAFHVMAGLSRLGGATLLSVG
;
A
#
# COMPACT_ATOMS: atom_id res chain seq x y z
N MET A 1 29.36 10.13 -24.02
CA MET A 1 28.29 9.96 -23.01
C MET A 1 27.59 8.64 -23.32
N THR A 2 27.47 7.74 -22.34
CA THR A 2 26.86 6.42 -22.55
C THR A 2 25.39 6.57 -22.92
N LEU A 3 25.01 6.13 -24.13
CA LEU A 3 23.62 6.09 -24.61
C LEU A 3 22.71 5.17 -23.76
N ALA A 4 23.31 4.24 -23.02
CA ALA A 4 22.58 3.26 -22.21
C ALA A 4 22.26 3.80 -20.80
N ALA A 5 21.01 3.62 -20.38
CA ALA A 5 20.59 3.85 -18.99
C ALA A 5 21.39 3.00 -18.01
N SER A 6 21.68 3.55 -16.82
CA SER A 6 22.29 2.79 -15.72
C SER A 6 21.41 1.61 -15.31
N ARG A 7 21.99 0.60 -14.63
CA ARG A 7 21.21 -0.52 -14.10
C ARG A 7 20.14 -0.04 -13.12
N ALA A 8 20.45 0.97 -12.28
CA ALA A 8 19.50 1.51 -11.31
C ALA A 8 18.32 2.21 -12.01
N ILE A 9 18.57 3.01 -13.05
CA ILE A 9 17.50 3.61 -13.87
C ILE A 9 16.65 2.53 -14.55
N ARG A 10 17.27 1.49 -15.14
CA ARG A 10 16.52 0.42 -15.81
C ARG A 10 15.61 -0.34 -14.85
N LEU A 11 16.08 -0.62 -13.63
CA LEU A 11 15.32 -1.39 -12.65
C LEU A 11 14.26 -0.52 -11.96
N CYS A 12 14.66 0.65 -11.46
CA CYS A 12 13.85 1.43 -10.52
C CYS A 12 13.61 2.90 -10.96
N GLY A 13 14.06 3.31 -12.14
CA GLY A 13 13.84 4.66 -12.68
C GLY A 13 14.49 5.80 -11.88
N THR A 14 15.41 5.48 -10.97
CA THR A 14 16.19 6.41 -10.15
C THR A 14 17.62 5.90 -9.95
N GLU A 15 18.58 6.83 -9.80
CA GLU A 15 19.97 6.51 -9.43
C GLU A 15 20.12 6.28 -7.92
N GLN A 16 19.08 6.55 -7.13
CA GLN A 16 19.07 6.18 -5.72
C GLN A 16 19.14 4.66 -5.60
N VAL A 17 20.20 4.17 -4.96
CA VAL A 17 20.39 2.74 -4.65
C VAL A 17 20.07 2.51 -3.19
N GLU A 18 19.35 1.43 -2.88
CA GLU A 18 19.10 1.03 -1.51
C GLU A 18 20.32 0.28 -0.94
N PRO A 19 20.70 0.53 0.32
CA PRO A 19 21.73 -0.26 0.98
C PRO A 19 21.38 -1.75 0.95
N PRO A 20 22.35 -2.65 0.70
CA PRO A 20 22.09 -4.08 0.76
C PRO A 20 21.76 -4.50 2.20
N LEU A 21 20.82 -5.43 2.32
CA LEU A 21 20.55 -6.11 3.59
C LEU A 21 21.77 -6.92 4.05
N ARG A 22 22.04 -6.94 5.35
CA ARG A 22 23.02 -7.84 5.96
C ARG A 22 22.32 -8.89 6.80
N THR A 23 22.32 -10.13 6.35
CA THR A 23 21.83 -11.26 7.15
C THR A 23 22.81 -11.56 8.30
N LEU A 24 22.30 -11.61 9.53
CA LEU A 24 23.01 -12.03 10.74
C LEU A 24 22.45 -13.37 11.22
N ARG A 25 23.30 -14.23 11.78
CA ARG A 25 22.91 -15.58 12.24
C ARG A 25 23.43 -15.89 13.64
N ALA A 26 22.64 -16.69 14.36
CA ALA A 26 23.02 -17.34 15.61
C ALA A 26 22.33 -18.71 15.64
N GLY A 27 23.05 -19.79 15.37
CA GLY A 27 22.48 -21.12 15.16
C GLY A 27 21.30 -21.11 14.15
N PRO A 28 20.09 -21.54 14.55
CA PRO A 28 18.89 -21.53 13.70
C PRO A 28 18.24 -20.14 13.53
N LEU A 29 18.58 -19.16 14.37
CA LEU A 29 18.05 -17.80 14.27
C LEU A 29 18.77 -17.05 13.14
N SER A 30 17.99 -16.37 12.30
CA SER A 30 18.52 -15.41 11.31
C SER A 30 17.65 -14.18 11.19
N VAL A 31 18.29 -13.02 11.01
CA VAL A 31 17.63 -11.72 10.83
C VAL A 31 18.33 -10.95 9.72
N ASP A 32 17.59 -10.13 8.98
CA ASP A 32 18.16 -9.24 7.98
C ASP A 32 18.26 -7.83 8.56
N PHE A 33 19.49 -7.35 8.83
CA PHE A 33 19.75 -6.01 9.33
C PHE A 33 19.63 -4.98 8.20
N ASP A 34 18.81 -3.95 8.42
CA ASP A 34 18.43 -2.93 7.43
C ASP A 34 18.48 -1.53 8.05
N ASN A 35 19.60 -0.82 7.92
CA ASN A 35 19.76 0.57 8.39
C ASN A 35 19.24 0.83 9.82
N GLY A 36 19.58 -0.05 10.76
CA GLY A 36 19.13 0.04 12.16
C GLY A 36 17.77 -0.62 12.44
N ALA A 37 17.07 -1.13 11.43
CA ALA A 37 15.94 -2.03 11.61
C ALA A 37 16.37 -3.50 11.48
N LEU A 38 15.50 -4.40 11.92
CA LEU A 38 15.56 -5.82 11.61
C LEU A 38 14.38 -6.18 10.71
N ARG A 39 14.63 -6.97 9.67
CA ARG A 39 13.62 -7.58 8.80
C ARG A 39 13.72 -9.09 8.88
N TYR A 40 12.60 -9.73 8.57
CA TYR A 40 12.47 -11.16 8.40
C TYR A 40 13.19 -11.99 9.47
N ILE A 41 12.76 -11.81 10.71
CA ILE A 41 13.26 -12.56 11.85
C ILE A 41 12.76 -13.99 11.71
N ARG A 42 13.68 -14.92 11.46
CA ARG A 42 13.37 -16.33 11.14
C ARG A 42 14.05 -17.28 12.10
N LEU A 43 13.38 -18.39 12.39
CA LEU A 43 13.96 -19.53 13.11
C LEU A 43 13.86 -20.78 12.22
N ASP A 44 15.01 -21.32 11.84
CA ASP A 44 15.15 -22.40 10.85
C ASP A 44 14.35 -22.14 9.56
N GLY A 45 14.40 -20.89 9.07
CA GLY A 45 13.71 -20.45 7.85
C GLY A 45 12.24 -20.06 8.04
N ILE A 46 11.58 -20.44 9.13
CA ILE A 46 10.20 -20.03 9.44
C ILE A 46 10.22 -18.57 9.87
N GLU A 47 9.45 -17.73 9.17
CA GLU A 47 9.31 -16.32 9.52
C GLU A 47 8.46 -16.14 10.78
N ILE A 48 9.06 -15.56 11.83
CA ILE A 48 8.41 -15.27 13.11
C ILE A 48 7.87 -13.84 13.13
N LEU A 49 8.73 -12.88 12.77
CA LEU A 49 8.39 -11.46 12.68
C LEU A 49 8.88 -10.90 11.35
N ARG A 50 8.05 -10.08 10.72
CA ARG A 50 8.39 -9.39 9.46
C ARG A 50 9.40 -8.28 9.68
N GLY A 51 9.34 -7.60 10.82
CA GLY A 51 10.35 -6.60 11.15
C GLY A 51 10.20 -5.95 12.52
N ILE A 52 11.27 -5.34 12.99
CA ILE A 52 11.33 -4.54 14.22
C ILE A 52 12.08 -3.25 13.88
N SER A 53 11.50 -2.09 14.18
CA SER A 53 12.10 -0.79 13.86
C SER A 53 11.79 0.24 14.94
N PHE A 54 12.77 1.08 15.27
CA PHE A 54 12.57 2.26 16.11
C PHE A 54 12.36 3.49 15.22
N LEU A 55 11.18 4.11 15.29
CA LEU A 55 10.80 5.19 14.37
C LEU A 55 10.62 6.52 15.10
N VAL A 56 10.79 7.62 14.36
CA VAL A 56 10.44 8.98 14.77
C VAL A 56 9.51 9.58 13.72
N ARG A 57 8.28 9.92 14.10
CA ARG A 57 7.28 10.51 13.20
C ARG A 57 6.83 11.88 13.67
N ASP A 58 6.94 12.87 12.78
CA ASP A 58 6.50 14.24 13.04
C ASP A 58 4.97 14.38 13.10
N GLU A 59 4.49 15.60 13.35
CA GLU A 59 3.07 15.94 13.42
C GLU A 59 2.29 15.70 12.11
N ASN A 60 2.99 15.57 10.98
CA ASN A 60 2.42 15.27 9.67
C ASN A 60 2.54 13.79 9.29
N TRP A 61 2.92 12.92 10.25
CA TRP A 61 3.20 11.49 10.04
C TRP A 61 4.42 11.20 9.15
N GLY A 62 5.24 12.20 8.84
CA GLY A 62 6.51 12.02 8.14
C GLY A 62 7.48 11.22 9.01
N THR A 63 8.10 10.18 8.44
CA THR A 63 9.10 9.36 9.18
C THR A 63 10.49 9.91 8.91
N ALA A 64 11.18 10.35 9.98
CA ALA A 64 12.54 10.84 9.86
C ALA A 64 13.53 9.69 9.61
N THR A 65 14.40 9.84 8.61
CA THR A 65 15.47 8.88 8.34
C THR A 65 16.56 9.00 9.41
N ALA A 66 16.86 7.89 10.08
CA ALA A 66 17.96 7.82 11.03
C ALA A 66 19.31 7.84 10.32
N VAL A 67 20.24 8.63 10.84
CA VAL A 67 21.66 8.57 10.47
C VAL A 67 22.37 7.77 11.56
N LEU A 68 22.94 6.62 11.19
CA LEU A 68 23.68 5.75 12.09
C LEU A 68 25.14 6.21 12.21
N ASP A 69 25.67 6.13 13.42
CA ASP A 69 27.07 6.29 13.78
C ASP A 69 27.51 5.16 14.74
N ASP A 70 28.83 4.97 14.87
CA ASP A 70 29.44 3.97 15.77
C ASP A 70 28.85 2.53 15.63
N LEU A 71 28.57 2.10 14.39
CA LEU A 71 28.00 0.79 14.12
C LEU A 71 29.04 -0.32 14.35
N HIS A 72 28.80 -1.14 15.36
CA HIS A 72 29.56 -2.35 15.67
C HIS A 72 28.67 -3.59 15.51
N ILE A 73 29.16 -4.59 14.79
CA ILE A 73 28.49 -5.88 14.59
C ILE A 73 29.49 -6.99 14.90
N ASP A 74 29.22 -7.79 15.94
CA ASP A 74 29.95 -9.03 16.26
C ASP A 74 29.02 -10.21 15.96
N GLU A 75 29.45 -11.12 15.08
CA GLU A 75 28.68 -12.28 14.65
C GLU A 75 29.52 -13.53 14.87
N ARG A 76 28.98 -14.47 15.65
CA ARG A 76 29.60 -15.75 16.00
C ARG A 76 28.61 -16.88 15.72
N LEU A 77 29.06 -18.11 15.89
CA LEU A 77 28.26 -19.30 15.57
C LEU A 77 26.90 -19.32 16.30
N ASP A 78 26.91 -19.05 17.60
CA ASP A 78 25.73 -19.21 18.47
C ASP A 78 25.15 -17.89 18.98
N VAL A 79 25.73 -16.76 18.59
CA VAL A 79 25.32 -15.43 19.05
C VAL A 79 25.73 -14.36 18.05
N PHE A 80 24.91 -13.32 17.92
CA PHE A 80 25.34 -12.06 17.33
C PHE A 80 24.96 -10.89 18.24
N SER A 81 25.69 -9.78 18.10
CA SER A 81 25.36 -8.52 18.72
C SER A 81 25.57 -7.36 17.74
N VAL A 82 24.70 -6.36 17.84
CA VAL A 82 24.80 -5.09 17.11
C VAL A 82 24.69 -3.96 18.11
N ALA A 83 25.57 -2.97 18.01
CA ALA A 83 25.47 -1.73 18.75
C ALA A 83 25.69 -0.56 17.79
N TYR A 84 24.91 0.51 17.95
CA TYR A 84 25.12 1.75 17.22
C TYR A 84 24.48 2.91 17.97
N ARG A 85 24.85 4.13 17.61
CA ARG A 85 24.08 5.33 17.93
C ARG A 85 23.45 5.86 16.65
N ALA A 86 22.30 6.50 16.81
CA ALA A 86 21.58 7.07 15.69
C ALA A 86 21.01 8.43 16.06
N THR A 87 20.90 9.28 15.05
CA THR A 87 20.30 10.61 15.16
C THR A 87 19.19 10.75 14.12
N CYS A 88 18.02 11.18 14.56
CA CYS A 88 16.91 11.57 13.69
C CYS A 88 16.73 13.09 13.76
N SER A 89 16.79 13.76 12.62
CA SER A 89 16.43 15.18 12.50
C SER A 89 15.08 15.30 11.80
N ALA A 90 14.04 15.59 12.58
CA ALA A 90 12.71 15.93 12.05
C ALA A 90 12.58 17.45 11.96
N THR A 91 11.61 17.94 11.19
CA THR A 91 11.24 19.37 11.19
C THR A 91 10.79 19.84 12.58
N SER A 92 10.29 18.92 13.39
CA SER A 92 9.72 19.16 14.71
C SER A 92 10.70 19.04 15.88
N GLY A 93 11.96 18.69 15.61
CA GLY A 93 13.00 18.54 16.62
C GLY A 93 14.03 17.46 16.29
N ARG A 94 14.98 17.24 17.19
CA ARG A 94 16.08 16.29 17.02
C ARG A 94 16.13 15.29 18.18
N LEU A 95 16.29 14.01 17.82
CA LEU A 95 16.40 12.89 18.75
C LEU A 95 17.70 12.14 18.50
N ALA A 96 18.46 11.87 19.56
CA ALA A 96 19.55 10.91 19.53
C ALA A 96 19.13 9.65 20.32
N TYR A 97 19.59 8.49 19.88
CA TYR A 97 19.37 7.25 20.61
C TYR A 97 20.51 6.26 20.43
N GLN A 98 20.69 5.40 21.43
CA GLN A 98 21.67 4.31 21.41
C GLN A 98 20.93 2.99 21.36
N VAL A 99 21.43 2.07 20.54
CA VAL A 99 20.81 0.76 20.31
C VAL A 99 21.76 -0.36 20.69
N ARG A 100 21.18 -1.40 21.27
CA ARG A 100 21.80 -2.72 21.42
C ARG A 100 20.83 -3.79 20.93
N ILE A 101 21.32 -4.65 20.05
CA ILE A 101 20.63 -5.82 19.54
C ILE A 101 21.46 -7.04 19.88
N SER A 102 20.82 -8.11 20.35
CA SER A 102 21.48 -9.39 20.56
C SER A 102 20.56 -10.53 20.14
N GLY A 103 21.10 -11.53 19.45
CA GLY A 103 20.38 -12.77 19.14
C GLY A 103 21.22 -13.99 19.46
N SER A 104 20.58 -15.08 19.90
CA SER A 104 21.24 -16.32 20.30
C SER A 104 20.66 -17.56 19.63
N SER A 105 21.41 -18.66 19.66
CA SER A 105 21.08 -19.93 19.01
C SER A 105 19.84 -20.63 19.57
N ASP A 106 19.34 -20.22 20.73
CA ASP A 106 18.06 -20.68 21.29
C ASP A 106 16.85 -19.94 20.71
N GLY A 107 17.06 -19.02 19.76
CA GLY A 107 16.01 -18.23 19.12
C GLY A 107 15.62 -16.97 19.91
N ALA A 108 16.30 -16.66 21.02
CA ALA A 108 16.07 -15.41 21.73
C ALA A 108 16.67 -14.22 20.95
N LEU A 109 15.93 -13.11 20.95
CA LEU A 109 16.35 -11.83 20.35
C LEU A 109 15.96 -10.71 21.31
N ALA A 110 16.84 -9.74 21.50
CA ALA A 110 16.53 -8.50 22.23
C ALA A 110 16.96 -7.30 21.39
N PHE A 111 16.10 -6.29 21.29
CA PHE A 111 16.36 -5.02 20.65
C PHE A 111 15.99 -3.91 21.65
N ALA A 112 17.01 -3.28 22.23
CA ALA A 112 16.87 -2.18 23.17
C ALA A 112 17.28 -0.85 22.54
N ALA A 113 16.52 0.20 22.83
CA ALA A 113 16.84 1.58 22.46
C ALA A 113 16.71 2.49 23.69
N GLU A 114 17.77 3.25 23.99
CA GLU A 114 17.74 4.38 24.93
C GLU A 114 17.77 5.67 24.12
N ALA A 115 16.71 6.48 24.23
CA ALA A 115 16.52 7.67 23.44
C ALA A 115 16.51 8.93 24.31
N GLU A 116 17.09 10.02 23.78
CA GLU A 116 17.19 11.32 24.41
C GLU A 116 16.90 12.43 23.38
N PRO A 117 15.85 13.25 23.59
CA PRO A 117 15.60 14.41 22.76
C PRO A 117 16.70 15.47 22.97
N GLU A 118 17.42 15.82 21.91
CA GLU A 118 18.44 16.89 21.96
C GLU A 118 17.79 18.29 21.94
N THR A 119 16.57 18.36 21.40
CA THR A 119 15.65 19.49 21.50
C THR A 119 14.31 18.98 22.03
N ASP A 120 13.42 19.90 22.40
CA ASP A 120 12.00 19.52 22.47
C ASP A 120 11.59 18.94 21.10
N LEU A 121 10.90 17.81 21.11
CA LEU A 121 10.46 17.11 19.92
C LEU A 121 8.93 16.97 19.96
N LEU A 122 8.26 17.57 18.98
CA LEU A 122 6.83 17.33 18.75
C LEU A 122 6.68 16.11 17.82
N THR A 123 5.90 15.11 18.24
CA THR A 123 5.84 13.82 17.55
C THR A 123 4.43 13.21 17.61
N ASN A 124 4.03 12.52 16.55
CA ASN A 124 2.86 11.64 16.57
C ASN A 124 3.25 10.24 17.06
N ARG A 125 4.49 9.81 16.84
CA ARG A 125 5.01 8.51 17.26
C ARG A 125 6.54 8.52 17.32
N THR A 126 7.08 8.24 18.50
CA THR A 126 8.50 7.95 18.68
C THR A 126 8.65 6.66 19.47
N GLY A 127 9.27 5.65 18.88
CA GLY A 127 9.50 4.36 19.54
C GLY A 127 9.38 3.16 18.61
N PHE A 128 9.34 1.96 19.21
CA PHE A 128 9.28 0.72 18.46
C PHE A 128 7.96 0.47 17.73
N ILE A 129 8.09 -0.12 16.54
CA ILE A 129 7.06 -0.90 15.90
C ILE A 129 7.56 -2.34 15.71
N VAL A 130 6.61 -3.28 15.72
CA VAL A 130 6.84 -4.69 15.41
C VAL A 130 5.85 -5.10 14.32
N LEU A 131 6.37 -5.66 13.23
CA LEU A 131 5.58 -6.15 12.10
C LEU A 131 5.49 -7.68 12.18
N HIS A 132 4.28 -8.21 12.10
CA HIS A 132 3.98 -9.63 12.14
C HIS A 132 3.54 -10.09 10.74
N PRO A 133 4.08 -11.21 10.20
CA PRO A 133 3.80 -11.64 8.83
C PRO A 133 2.35 -12.10 8.65
N ILE A 134 1.71 -11.76 7.53
CA ILE A 134 0.28 -12.06 7.32
C ILE A 134 -0.01 -13.51 6.93
N GLU A 135 0.82 -14.11 6.07
CA GLU A 135 0.54 -15.41 5.44
C GLU A 135 0.46 -16.55 6.46
N ALA A 136 1.32 -16.52 7.47
CA ALA A 136 1.33 -17.51 8.53
C ALA A 136 0.29 -17.24 9.64
N LEU A 137 -0.18 -16.00 9.79
CA LEU A 137 -0.91 -15.56 11.00
C LEU A 137 -2.38 -15.23 10.79
N ALA A 138 -2.84 -14.89 9.58
CA ALA A 138 -4.24 -14.51 9.37
C ALA A 138 -5.20 -15.63 9.81
N GLY A 139 -6.16 -15.29 10.68
CA GLY A 139 -7.12 -16.23 11.27
C GLY A 139 -6.53 -17.21 12.29
N LYS A 140 -5.25 -17.11 12.65
CA LYS A 140 -4.59 -18.02 13.60
C LYS A 140 -4.73 -17.55 15.06
N PRO A 141 -4.64 -18.49 16.03
CA PRO A 141 -4.60 -18.15 17.45
C PRO A 141 -3.47 -17.20 17.83
N VAL A 142 -3.78 -16.28 18.73
CA VAL A 142 -2.82 -15.38 19.36
C VAL A 142 -3.14 -15.26 20.84
N LYS A 143 -2.11 -15.26 21.69
CA LYS A 143 -2.24 -14.91 23.11
C LYS A 143 -1.77 -13.48 23.29
N VAL A 144 -2.61 -12.64 23.88
CA VAL A 144 -2.32 -11.24 24.17
C VAL A 144 -2.16 -11.12 25.69
N LEU A 145 -0.95 -10.80 26.13
CA LEU A 145 -0.72 -10.37 27.51
C LEU A 145 -0.90 -8.86 27.54
N HIS A 146 -1.79 -8.36 28.37
CA HIS A 146 -2.04 -6.93 28.55
C HIS A 146 -1.14 -6.33 29.63
N GLU A 147 -1.02 -5.00 29.64
CA GLU A 147 -0.20 -4.26 30.61
C GLU A 147 -0.63 -4.44 32.07
N ASP A 148 -1.91 -4.74 32.31
CA ASP A 148 -2.45 -5.03 33.64
C ASP A 148 -2.21 -6.48 34.10
N GLY A 149 -1.57 -7.29 33.24
CA GLY A 149 -1.29 -8.71 33.50
C GLY A 149 -2.41 -9.66 33.08
N HIS A 150 -3.51 -9.17 32.50
CA HIS A 150 -4.54 -10.03 31.93
C HIS A 150 -4.01 -10.78 30.69
N ASP A 151 -4.33 -12.07 30.59
CA ASP A 151 -4.07 -12.89 29.41
C ASP A 151 -5.36 -13.12 28.62
N GLU A 152 -5.37 -12.73 27.35
CA GLU A 152 -6.46 -12.97 26.40
C GLU A 152 -6.01 -14.02 25.35
N LEU A 153 -6.81 -15.05 25.13
CA LEU A 153 -6.70 -15.91 23.95
C LEU A 153 -7.66 -15.41 22.87
N SER A 154 -7.12 -15.08 21.70
CA SER A 154 -7.86 -14.49 20.60
C SER A 154 -7.41 -15.06 19.25
N LEU A 155 -7.88 -14.46 18.16
CA LEU A 155 -7.44 -14.77 16.80
C LEU A 155 -6.90 -13.50 16.14
N PHE A 156 -5.81 -13.62 15.38
CA PHE A 156 -5.48 -12.57 14.40
C PHE A 156 -6.67 -12.40 13.43
N PRO A 157 -7.06 -11.16 13.09
CA PRO A 157 -8.18 -10.93 12.17
C PRO A 157 -7.98 -11.68 10.85
N ASP A 158 -8.90 -12.57 10.48
CA ASP A 158 -8.86 -13.22 9.16
C ASP A 158 -9.21 -12.20 8.07
N HIS A 159 -10.44 -11.66 8.15
CA HIS A 159 -10.83 -10.45 7.45
C HIS A 159 -10.21 -9.21 8.07
N ILE A 160 -9.91 -8.23 7.23
CA ILE A 160 -9.18 -7.02 7.64
C ILE A 160 -10.03 -6.19 8.60
N ASP A 161 -9.51 -5.95 9.81
CA ASP A 161 -10.15 -5.09 10.80
C ASP A 161 -9.82 -3.62 10.51
N PRO A 162 -10.82 -2.73 10.27
CA PRO A 162 -10.58 -1.32 10.01
C PRO A 162 -10.21 -0.48 11.25
N LYS A 163 -10.18 -1.09 12.45
CA LYS A 163 -9.97 -0.46 13.75
C LYS A 163 -8.60 -0.87 14.35
N CYS A 164 -8.57 -1.11 15.66
CA CYS A 164 -7.39 -1.48 16.45
C CYS A 164 -7.69 -2.85 17.09
N PRO A 165 -7.19 -3.98 16.51
CA PRO A 165 -7.58 -5.32 16.95
C PRO A 165 -7.28 -5.61 18.43
N PHE A 166 -6.13 -5.14 18.91
CA PHE A 166 -5.67 -5.38 20.28
C PHE A 166 -5.10 -4.08 20.87
N THR A 167 -5.40 -3.82 22.13
CA THR A 167 -4.95 -2.61 22.86
C THR A 167 -4.23 -2.98 24.14
N ASP A 168 -3.38 -2.07 24.63
CA ASP A 168 -2.67 -2.19 25.92
C ASP A 168 -1.84 -3.48 26.00
N ILE A 169 -1.15 -3.78 24.91
CA ILE A 169 -0.37 -4.99 24.71
C ILE A 169 0.96 -4.86 25.46
N ARG A 170 1.26 -5.86 26.30
CA ARG A 170 2.59 -6.14 26.85
C ARG A 170 3.33 -7.18 26.02
N ALA A 171 2.66 -8.26 25.61
CA ALA A 171 3.24 -9.28 24.77
C ALA A 171 2.23 -9.93 23.83
N LEU A 172 2.70 -10.39 22.68
CA LEU A 172 1.94 -11.22 21.75
C LEU A 172 2.65 -12.56 21.59
N SER A 173 1.92 -13.66 21.73
CA SER A 173 2.44 -14.99 21.45
C SER A 173 1.66 -15.66 20.33
N HIS A 174 2.36 -16.19 19.34
CA HIS A 174 1.78 -16.93 18.23
C HIS A 174 2.55 -18.22 17.98
N GLU A 175 1.86 -19.20 17.43
CA GLU A 175 2.45 -20.49 17.09
C GLU A 175 3.16 -20.41 15.73
N ILE A 176 4.43 -20.81 15.71
CA ILE A 176 5.26 -20.82 14.48
C ILE A 176 5.31 -22.21 13.83
N ALA A 177 5.07 -23.24 14.64
CA ALA A 177 4.92 -24.63 14.26
C ALA A 177 4.18 -25.38 15.39
N PRO A 178 3.54 -26.53 15.14
CA PRO A 178 2.77 -27.24 16.17
C PRO A 178 3.55 -27.44 17.49
N GLY A 179 3.05 -26.84 18.57
CA GLY A 179 3.64 -26.87 19.92
C GLY A 179 4.78 -25.88 20.16
N ILE A 180 5.09 -25.00 19.20
CA ILE A 180 6.23 -24.07 19.26
C ILE A 180 5.72 -22.65 19.18
N TRP A 181 5.92 -21.90 20.25
CA TRP A 181 5.36 -20.57 20.42
C TRP A 181 6.46 -19.52 20.46
N ALA A 182 6.31 -18.49 19.63
CA ALA A 182 7.11 -17.28 19.69
C ALA A 182 6.36 -16.21 20.49
N THR A 183 6.99 -15.68 21.53
CA THR A 183 6.47 -14.61 22.37
C THR A 183 7.31 -13.35 22.16
N CYS A 184 6.66 -12.30 21.67
CA CYS A 184 7.24 -10.98 21.51
C CYS A 184 6.74 -10.07 22.63
N THR A 185 7.63 -9.70 23.56
CA THR A 185 7.36 -8.78 24.67
C THR A 185 7.88 -7.39 24.33
N MET A 186 7.08 -6.37 24.62
CA MET A 186 7.40 -4.96 24.34
C MET A 186 7.34 -4.15 25.64
N ASP A 187 8.47 -3.54 25.99
CA ASP A 187 8.64 -2.75 27.20
C ASP A 187 8.88 -1.27 26.90
N GLY A 188 8.47 -0.42 27.84
CA GLY A 188 8.76 1.01 27.87
C GLY A 188 7.55 1.93 27.68
N ASP A 189 6.41 1.41 27.20
CA ASP A 189 5.09 2.06 27.19
C ASP A 189 4.02 1.02 26.78
N ALA A 190 2.77 1.44 26.67
CA ALA A 190 1.67 0.70 26.09
C ALA A 190 1.84 0.54 24.57
N PHE A 191 1.51 -0.64 24.05
CA PHE A 191 1.44 -0.91 22.62
C PHE A 191 0.02 -1.26 22.20
N GLU A 192 -0.30 -1.04 20.93
CA GLU A 192 -1.56 -1.49 20.33
C GLU A 192 -1.32 -1.96 18.91
N MET A 193 -2.30 -2.67 18.33
CA MET A 193 -2.20 -3.26 17.00
C MET A 193 -3.00 -2.51 15.95
N GLU A 194 -2.47 -2.42 14.75
CA GLU A 194 -3.17 -2.05 13.53
C GLU A 194 -3.02 -3.16 12.49
N ASP A 195 -4.12 -3.45 11.81
CA ASP A 195 -4.10 -4.32 10.64
C ASP A 195 -3.69 -3.52 9.41
N GLN A 196 -2.38 -3.56 9.07
CA GLN A 196 -1.85 -2.71 8.01
C GLN A 196 -2.24 -3.18 6.60
N ARG A 197 -2.86 -4.36 6.48
CA ARG A 197 -3.46 -4.79 5.21
C ARG A 197 -4.53 -3.82 4.72
N ASN A 198 -5.10 -2.97 5.58
CA ASN A 198 -5.94 -1.85 5.16
C ASN A 198 -5.24 -0.96 4.10
N TRP A 199 -3.95 -0.70 4.26
CA TRP A 199 -3.12 0.10 3.35
C TRP A 199 -2.25 -0.74 2.42
N SER A 200 -2.62 -2.01 2.22
CA SER A 200 -1.88 -3.01 1.44
C SER A 200 -0.52 -3.43 2.01
N ASP A 201 -0.11 -2.99 3.20
CA ASP A 201 1.12 -3.54 3.78
C ASP A 201 0.93 -5.01 4.14
N ALA A 202 1.97 -5.82 3.97
CA ALA A 202 1.95 -7.26 4.21
C ALA A 202 2.19 -7.63 5.69
N SER A 203 1.60 -6.88 6.62
CA SER A 203 1.81 -7.12 8.06
C SER A 203 0.62 -6.71 8.93
N TYR A 204 0.57 -7.30 10.13
CA TYR A 204 -0.02 -6.63 11.29
C TYR A 204 1.07 -5.82 11.97
N LYS A 205 0.74 -4.62 12.45
CA LYS A 205 1.71 -3.77 13.16
C LYS A 205 1.31 -3.58 14.60
N THR A 206 2.19 -3.94 15.50
CA THR A 206 2.14 -3.48 16.89
C THR A 206 3.00 -2.23 17.02
N TYR A 207 2.49 -1.17 17.66
CA TYR A 207 3.19 0.10 17.77
C TYR A 207 2.96 0.79 19.11
N VAL A 208 3.94 1.60 19.50
CA VAL A 208 3.83 2.61 20.56
C VAL A 208 3.46 3.96 19.96
N ARG A 209 2.87 4.93 20.67
CA ARG A 209 2.00 4.85 21.85
C ARG A 209 0.55 4.78 21.36
N PRO A 210 -0.44 4.32 22.16
CA PRO A 210 -1.82 4.19 21.71
C PRO A 210 -2.40 5.49 21.13
N LEU A 211 -3.06 5.39 19.96
CA LEU A 211 -3.65 6.50 19.21
C LEU A 211 -4.83 7.16 19.94
N ARG A 212 -5.39 6.49 20.94
CA ARG A 212 -6.43 7.06 21.82
C ARG A 212 -5.89 8.11 22.79
N ARG A 213 -4.58 8.14 23.03
CA ARG A 213 -3.93 9.17 23.85
C ARG A 213 -3.71 10.43 22.98
N PRO A 214 -3.65 11.65 23.55
CA PRO A 214 -3.50 12.87 22.74
C PRO A 214 -2.25 12.88 21.87
N TRP A 215 -2.39 13.36 20.63
CA TRP A 215 -1.30 13.56 19.66
C TRP A 215 -1.57 14.82 18.81
N PRO A 216 -0.52 15.49 18.30
CA PRO A 216 0.89 15.24 18.59
C PRO A 216 1.22 15.51 20.07
N TYR A 217 2.29 14.90 20.58
CA TYR A 217 2.78 15.10 21.95
C TYR A 217 4.24 15.55 21.96
N ARG A 218 4.67 16.15 23.07
CA ARG A 218 6.02 16.68 23.25
C ARG A 218 6.87 15.72 24.05
N LEU A 219 8.05 15.39 23.51
CA LEU A 219 9.16 14.80 24.26
C LEU A 219 10.10 15.93 24.70
N PRO A 220 10.23 16.21 26.01
CA PRO A 220 11.07 17.30 26.50
C PRO A 220 12.56 17.04 26.24
N LYS A 221 13.29 18.11 25.94
CA LYS A 221 14.75 18.08 25.82
C LYS A 221 15.40 17.43 27.04
N GLY A 222 16.34 16.51 26.81
CA GLY A 222 17.16 15.84 27.83
C GLY A 222 16.42 14.78 28.65
N GLN A 223 15.12 14.57 28.42
CA GLN A 223 14.37 13.52 29.12
C GLN A 223 14.58 12.17 28.42
N LYS A 224 15.44 11.35 29.02
CA LYS A 224 15.71 10.00 28.55
C LYS A 224 14.52 9.06 28.75
N PHE A 225 14.36 8.14 27.81
CA PHE A 225 13.46 6.99 27.95
C PHE A 225 14.05 5.76 27.25
N THR A 226 13.64 4.58 27.71
CA THR A 226 14.13 3.31 27.20
C THR A 226 12.96 2.45 26.77
N GLN A 227 13.09 1.81 25.62
CA GLN A 227 12.17 0.78 25.17
C GLN A 227 12.95 -0.47 24.80
N VAL A 228 12.31 -1.63 24.94
CA VAL A 228 12.93 -2.92 24.58
C VAL A 228 11.88 -3.83 23.95
N VAL A 229 12.23 -4.45 22.82
CA VAL A 229 11.49 -5.57 22.24
C VAL A 229 12.28 -6.84 22.49
N ARG A 230 11.65 -7.88 23.04
CA ARG A 230 12.26 -9.20 23.24
C ARG A 230 11.44 -10.27 22.57
N LEU A 231 12.10 -11.13 21.83
CA LEU A 231 11.53 -12.36 21.29
C LEU A 231 12.08 -13.54 22.09
N HIS A 232 11.20 -14.42 22.51
CA HIS A 232 11.56 -15.70 23.09
C HIS A 232 10.76 -16.79 22.38
N VAL A 233 11.39 -17.95 22.15
CA VAL A 233 10.73 -19.11 21.55
C VAL A 233 10.69 -20.23 22.57
N SER A 234 9.50 -20.77 22.78
CA SER A 234 9.26 -21.91 23.67
C SER A 234 8.85 -23.14 22.86
N GLY A 235 9.31 -24.31 23.30
CA GLY A 235 9.23 -25.56 22.55
C GLY A 235 10.55 -25.92 21.87
N THR A 236 10.61 -27.10 21.24
CA THR A 236 11.82 -27.57 20.55
C THR A 236 11.50 -27.85 19.09
N LEU A 237 12.09 -27.07 18.20
CA LEU A 237 12.08 -27.39 16.77
C LEU A 237 12.88 -28.67 16.56
N ARG A 238 12.25 -29.67 15.92
CA ARG A 238 12.98 -30.85 15.47
C ARG A 238 13.93 -30.43 14.36
N ALA A 239 15.20 -30.81 14.46
CA ALA A 239 16.19 -30.54 13.42
C ALA A 239 15.71 -31.10 12.07
N GLY A 240 15.67 -30.25 11.02
CA GLY A 240 15.17 -30.63 9.70
C GLY A 240 13.69 -30.36 9.43
N ALA A 241 13.01 -29.59 10.30
CA ALA A 241 11.66 -29.08 10.03
C ALA A 241 11.63 -27.95 8.98
N SER A 242 12.78 -27.33 8.68
CA SER A 242 12.98 -26.51 7.48
C SER A 242 12.75 -27.36 6.22
N GLU A 243 11.62 -27.16 5.55
CA GLU A 243 11.56 -27.46 4.12
C GLU A 243 12.69 -26.70 3.40
N ASN A 244 13.22 -27.32 2.35
CA ASN A 244 14.44 -26.96 1.63
C ASN A 244 14.63 -25.44 1.47
N ARG A 245 15.81 -24.89 1.79
CA ARG A 245 16.10 -23.42 1.76
C ARG A 245 16.04 -22.79 0.36
N ASN A 246 15.89 -23.61 -0.67
CA ASN A 246 15.67 -23.21 -2.04
C ASN A 246 15.03 -24.40 -2.78
N PRO A 247 13.74 -24.71 -2.53
CA PRO A 247 13.13 -25.84 -3.20
C PRO A 247 13.12 -25.55 -4.69
N LEU A 248 13.37 -26.58 -5.51
CA LEU A 248 13.09 -26.49 -6.94
C LEU A 248 11.63 -26.03 -7.08
N ILE A 249 11.42 -24.85 -7.64
CA ILE A 249 10.07 -24.34 -7.91
C ILE A 249 9.52 -25.18 -9.06
N ASN A 250 8.78 -26.23 -8.71
CA ASN A 250 8.06 -27.04 -9.67
C ASN A 250 6.72 -26.37 -9.95
N LEU A 251 6.59 -25.72 -11.11
CA LEU A 251 5.34 -25.12 -11.53
C LEU A 251 4.46 -26.17 -12.20
N THR A 252 3.29 -26.43 -11.62
CA THR A 252 2.28 -27.30 -12.25
C THR A 252 1.11 -26.46 -12.74
N ILE A 253 0.82 -26.54 -14.04
CA ILE A 253 -0.38 -25.91 -14.60
C ILE A 253 -1.57 -26.80 -14.27
N GLY A 254 -2.50 -26.25 -13.49
CA GLY A 254 -3.69 -26.93 -13.01
C GLY A 254 -4.93 -26.69 -13.88
N ARG A 255 -6.09 -26.98 -13.28
CA ARG A 255 -7.40 -26.82 -13.91
C ARG A 255 -7.82 -25.35 -14.06
N PRO A 256 -8.81 -25.06 -14.92
CA PRO A 256 -9.52 -23.79 -14.93
C PRO A 256 -10.06 -23.42 -13.56
N VAL A 257 -9.82 -22.17 -13.13
CA VAL A 257 -10.29 -21.62 -11.85
C VAL A 257 -11.10 -20.33 -12.00
N GLY A 258 -11.21 -19.79 -13.21
CA GLY A 258 -12.00 -18.58 -13.47
C GLY A 258 -11.74 -18.00 -14.85
N GLN A 259 -12.04 -16.72 -14.99
CA GLN A 259 -11.68 -15.92 -16.15
C GLN A 259 -10.65 -14.87 -15.78
N VAL A 260 -9.81 -14.51 -16.73
CA VAL A 260 -8.87 -13.41 -16.60
C VAL A 260 -9.66 -12.09 -16.52
N PRO A 261 -9.47 -11.27 -15.47
CA PRO A 261 -10.18 -10.00 -15.31
C PRO A 261 -9.95 -9.05 -16.48
N ARG A 262 -10.91 -8.15 -16.70
CA ARG A 262 -10.74 -7.09 -17.71
C ARG A 262 -9.63 -6.13 -17.31
N VAL A 263 -8.75 -5.79 -18.26
CA VAL A 263 -7.60 -4.91 -18.03
C VAL A 263 -7.92 -3.51 -18.50
N GLY A 264 -7.69 -2.52 -17.64
CA GLY A 264 -7.93 -1.12 -17.93
C GLY A 264 -6.81 -0.21 -17.45
N VAL A 265 -7.00 1.08 -17.70
CA VAL A 265 -6.11 2.16 -17.24
C VAL A 265 -6.94 3.29 -16.66
N GLY A 266 -6.39 4.02 -15.70
CA GLY A 266 -6.89 5.34 -15.34
C GLY A 266 -6.68 6.33 -16.47
N VAL A 267 -7.47 7.40 -16.45
CA VAL A 267 -7.25 8.61 -17.24
C VAL A 267 -7.56 9.79 -16.34
N ALA A 268 -6.51 10.37 -15.77
CA ALA A 268 -6.60 11.60 -15.01
C ALA A 268 -7.01 12.78 -15.93
N GLY A 269 -7.80 13.72 -15.41
CA GLY A 269 -8.30 14.84 -16.21
C GLY A 269 -7.18 15.68 -16.83
N ASP A 270 -6.10 15.89 -16.07
CA ASP A 270 -4.90 16.61 -16.51
C ASP A 270 -4.04 15.85 -17.53
N GLU A 271 -4.25 14.55 -17.71
CA GLU A 271 -3.50 13.70 -18.65
C GLU A 271 -4.28 13.36 -19.92
N ALA A 272 -5.60 13.51 -19.93
CA ALA A 272 -6.47 13.06 -21.02
C ALA A 272 -6.07 13.63 -22.40
N ARG A 273 -5.76 14.92 -22.46
CA ARG A 273 -5.31 15.58 -23.70
C ARG A 273 -3.93 15.11 -24.13
N HIS A 274 -3.01 14.92 -23.18
CA HIS A 274 -1.65 14.48 -23.47
C HIS A 274 -1.61 13.05 -24.01
N ALA A 275 -2.47 12.17 -23.50
CA ALA A 275 -2.58 10.80 -24.00
C ALA A 275 -2.90 10.75 -25.52
N LEU A 276 -3.74 11.67 -26.02
CA LEU A 276 -4.12 11.76 -27.43
C LEU A 276 -2.94 12.07 -28.37
N GLU A 277 -1.81 12.56 -27.85
CA GLU A 277 -0.61 12.83 -28.64
C GLU A 277 0.11 11.56 -29.12
N SER A 278 -0.27 10.37 -28.62
CA SER A 278 0.38 9.09 -28.93
C SER A 278 -0.57 8.00 -29.44
N PRO A 279 -1.36 8.24 -30.51
CA PRO A 279 -2.47 7.36 -30.86
C PRO A 279 -2.07 5.93 -31.22
N GLU A 280 -0.91 5.75 -31.86
CA GLU A 280 -0.38 4.44 -32.22
C GLU A 280 -0.10 3.58 -30.99
N LEU A 281 0.39 4.20 -29.91
CA LEU A 281 0.70 3.49 -28.66
C LEU A 281 -0.58 3.15 -27.88
N LEU A 282 -1.59 4.03 -27.91
CA LEU A 282 -2.90 3.76 -27.33
C LEU A 282 -3.56 2.54 -27.98
N ARG A 283 -3.57 2.47 -29.31
CA ARG A 283 -4.07 1.29 -30.06
C ARG A 283 -3.28 0.02 -29.76
N ARG A 284 -1.97 0.12 -29.54
CA ARG A 284 -1.12 -1.03 -29.22
C ARG A 284 -1.31 -1.54 -27.80
N MET A 285 -1.57 -0.65 -26.84
CA MET A 285 -1.89 -1.06 -25.47
C MET A 285 -3.27 -1.67 -25.36
N ALA A 286 -4.23 -1.16 -26.14
CA ALA A 286 -5.57 -1.71 -26.31
C ALA A 286 -6.30 -2.08 -24.99
N PRO A 287 -6.38 -1.16 -23.99
CA PRO A 287 -7.10 -1.46 -22.77
C PRO A 287 -8.58 -1.77 -23.07
N GLN A 288 -9.20 -2.65 -22.29
CA GLN A 288 -10.61 -3.02 -22.45
C GLN A 288 -11.56 -2.01 -21.81
N TRP A 289 -11.05 -1.18 -20.90
CA TRP A 289 -11.79 -0.11 -20.24
C TRP A 289 -10.88 1.00 -19.73
N MET A 290 -11.46 2.17 -19.50
CA MET A 290 -10.81 3.36 -18.98
C MET A 290 -11.59 3.91 -17.79
N VAL A 291 -10.87 4.26 -16.72
CA VAL A 291 -11.43 4.99 -15.57
C VAL A 291 -11.14 6.48 -15.77
N CYS A 292 -12.10 7.19 -16.35
CA CYS A 292 -11.98 8.60 -16.71
C CYS A 292 -12.44 9.49 -15.57
N GLN A 293 -11.56 10.32 -15.02
CA GLN A 293 -11.87 11.12 -13.83
C GLN A 293 -12.52 12.47 -14.16
N VAL A 294 -13.65 12.76 -13.55
CA VAL A 294 -14.22 14.12 -13.48
C VAL A 294 -14.21 14.54 -12.02
N ASP A 295 -13.32 15.48 -11.68
CA ASP A 295 -13.22 16.01 -10.33
C ASP A 295 -13.80 17.42 -10.28
N LEU A 296 -15.02 17.54 -9.76
CA LEU A 296 -15.75 18.81 -9.70
C LEU A 296 -15.10 19.81 -8.73
N ARG A 297 -14.18 19.36 -7.85
CA ARG A 297 -13.39 20.24 -6.99
C ARG A 297 -12.39 21.06 -7.80
N PHE A 298 -11.91 20.52 -8.92
CA PHE A 298 -10.96 21.17 -9.83
C PHE A 298 -11.64 21.80 -11.05
N GLY A 299 -12.97 21.76 -11.12
CA GLY A 299 -13.73 22.34 -12.23
C GLY A 299 -13.68 21.51 -13.52
N HIS A 300 -13.32 20.22 -13.44
CA HIS A 300 -13.38 19.33 -14.60
C HIS A 300 -14.82 19.23 -15.12
N GLY A 301 -14.94 19.08 -16.44
CA GLY A 301 -16.23 19.02 -17.12
C GLY A 301 -16.05 18.77 -18.62
N GLN A 302 -16.41 19.77 -19.43
CA GLN A 302 -16.52 19.63 -20.88
C GLN A 302 -15.20 19.22 -21.55
N ASP A 303 -14.09 19.89 -21.24
CA ASP A 303 -12.79 19.65 -21.89
C ASP A 303 -12.27 18.22 -21.66
N GLU A 304 -12.40 17.72 -20.42
CA GLU A 304 -12.04 16.34 -20.08
C GLU A 304 -12.96 15.35 -20.79
N LEU A 305 -14.27 15.58 -20.79
CA LEU A 305 -15.25 14.70 -21.44
C LEU A 305 -15.04 14.60 -22.96
N GLU A 306 -14.69 15.70 -23.64
CA GLU A 306 -14.35 15.69 -25.07
C GLU A 306 -13.09 14.85 -25.33
N SER A 307 -12.09 14.96 -24.44
CA SER A 307 -10.86 14.17 -24.51
C SER A 307 -11.15 12.68 -24.28
N TYR A 308 -12.01 12.34 -23.32
CA TYR A 308 -12.45 10.96 -23.07
C TYR A 308 -13.21 10.37 -24.26
N ALA A 309 -14.06 11.16 -24.93
CA ALA A 309 -14.75 10.72 -26.15
C ALA A 309 -13.79 10.47 -27.32
N ALA A 310 -12.72 11.26 -27.44
CA ALA A 310 -11.67 11.00 -28.42
C ALA A 310 -10.86 9.73 -28.09
N LEU A 311 -10.49 9.54 -26.83
CA LEU A 311 -9.78 8.34 -26.38
C LEU A 311 -10.62 7.07 -26.57
N ALA A 312 -11.92 7.13 -26.27
CA ALA A 312 -12.84 6.01 -26.45
C ALA A 312 -12.98 5.61 -27.92
N ARG A 313 -13.11 6.59 -28.83
CA ARG A 313 -13.14 6.32 -30.29
C ARG A 313 -11.84 5.71 -30.80
N LEU A 314 -10.70 6.13 -30.24
CA LEU A 314 -9.39 5.69 -30.66
C LEU A 314 -9.04 4.28 -30.18
N THR A 315 -9.43 3.95 -28.95
CA THR A 315 -9.08 2.68 -28.29
C THR A 315 -10.16 1.61 -28.43
N GLY A 316 -11.43 2.01 -28.56
CA GLY A 316 -12.59 1.13 -28.46
C GLY A 316 -12.89 0.66 -27.03
N ALA A 317 -12.20 1.20 -26.03
CA ALA A 317 -12.35 0.81 -24.63
C ALA A 317 -13.69 1.28 -24.04
N GLY A 318 -14.27 0.50 -23.13
CA GLY A 318 -15.40 0.95 -22.31
C GLY A 318 -15.00 2.15 -21.43
N VAL A 319 -15.90 3.12 -21.26
CA VAL A 319 -15.64 4.30 -20.43
C VAL A 319 -16.41 4.21 -19.13
N VAL A 320 -15.69 4.18 -18.02
CA VAL A 320 -16.24 4.39 -16.69
C VAL A 320 -15.94 5.82 -16.27
N LEU A 321 -16.96 6.63 -16.01
CA LEU A 321 -16.79 7.98 -15.50
C LEU A 321 -16.69 7.95 -13.98
N GLU A 322 -15.51 8.19 -13.43
CA GLU A 322 -15.27 8.35 -12.00
C GLU A 322 -15.50 9.81 -11.62
N ILE A 323 -16.59 10.10 -10.91
CA ILE A 323 -17.02 11.46 -10.59
C ILE A 323 -16.78 11.74 -9.11
N ILE A 324 -15.88 12.67 -8.83
CA ILE A 324 -15.69 13.24 -7.49
C ILE A 324 -16.53 14.51 -7.41
N THR A 325 -17.60 14.47 -6.62
CA THR A 325 -18.47 15.65 -6.43
C THR A 325 -17.86 16.61 -5.41
N LYS A 326 -18.30 17.87 -5.39
CA LYS A 326 -17.96 18.84 -4.35
C LYS A 326 -18.54 18.45 -2.99
N GLY A 327 -19.50 17.53 -2.96
CA GLY A 327 -20.05 16.96 -1.74
C GLY A 327 -21.10 17.86 -1.08
N THR A 328 -21.83 18.65 -1.87
CA THR A 328 -22.97 19.43 -1.38
C THR A 328 -24.13 18.51 -1.00
N LEU A 329 -25.11 19.04 -0.27
CA LEU A 329 -26.34 18.31 0.06
C LEU A 329 -27.35 18.24 -1.11
N ASP A 330 -26.94 18.64 -2.31
CA ASP A 330 -27.69 18.47 -3.56
C ASP A 330 -26.84 17.69 -4.59
N PRO A 331 -26.65 16.37 -4.39
CA PRO A 331 -25.85 15.57 -5.33
C PRO A 331 -26.43 15.56 -6.74
N PHE A 332 -27.75 15.71 -6.93
CA PHE A 332 -28.33 15.74 -8.27
C PHE A 332 -27.98 17.02 -9.01
N GLY A 333 -28.04 18.18 -8.35
CA GLY A 333 -27.64 19.46 -8.93
C GLY A 333 -26.17 19.48 -9.38
N GLU A 334 -25.30 18.70 -8.74
CA GLU A 334 -23.90 18.54 -9.17
C GLU A 334 -23.73 17.56 -10.34
N LEU A 335 -24.50 16.47 -10.37
CA LEU A 335 -24.37 15.40 -11.37
C LEU A 335 -25.09 15.70 -12.68
N ALA A 336 -26.22 16.40 -12.65
CA ALA A 336 -27.02 16.69 -13.84
C ALA A 336 -26.23 17.47 -14.93
N PRO A 337 -25.44 18.52 -14.61
CA PRO A 337 -24.63 19.21 -15.61
C PRO A 337 -23.58 18.30 -16.28
N VAL A 338 -23.01 17.35 -15.53
CA VAL A 338 -22.06 16.38 -16.08
C VAL A 338 -22.77 15.43 -17.03
N ALA A 339 -23.96 14.95 -16.67
CA ALA A 339 -24.77 14.08 -17.52
C ALA A 339 -25.21 14.79 -18.82
N ASP A 340 -25.63 16.05 -18.74
CA ASP A 340 -26.01 16.85 -19.90
C ASP A 340 -24.82 17.04 -20.86
N ALA A 341 -23.61 17.28 -20.31
CA ALA A 341 -22.39 17.40 -21.11
C ALA A 341 -22.04 16.07 -21.79
N VAL A 342 -22.10 14.94 -21.07
CA VAL A 342 -21.90 13.59 -21.63
C VAL A 342 -22.87 13.33 -22.79
N HIS A 343 -24.15 13.68 -22.61
CA HIS A 343 -25.17 13.52 -23.64
C HIS A 343 -24.89 14.38 -24.87
N THR A 344 -24.56 15.66 -24.66
CA THR A 344 -24.28 16.62 -25.73
C THR A 344 -23.05 16.20 -26.55
N ILE A 345 -22.00 15.69 -25.92
CA ILE A 345 -20.79 15.18 -26.58
C ILE A 345 -21.05 13.85 -27.30
N GLY A 346 -22.10 13.12 -26.91
CA GLY A 346 -22.38 11.77 -27.41
C GLY A 346 -21.40 10.72 -26.88
N LEU A 347 -20.84 10.94 -25.68
CA LEU A 347 -19.94 10.00 -25.03
C LEU A 347 -20.75 8.80 -24.51
N LYS A 348 -20.44 7.60 -25.02
CA LYS A 348 -21.05 6.36 -24.54
C LYS A 348 -20.33 5.87 -23.28
N LEU A 349 -21.06 5.85 -22.17
CA LEU A 349 -20.56 5.34 -20.89
C LEU A 349 -20.95 3.87 -20.72
N GLU A 350 -20.02 3.07 -20.22
CA GLU A 350 -20.30 1.75 -19.67
C GLU A 350 -20.90 1.88 -18.26
N ALA A 351 -20.32 2.76 -17.44
CA ALA A 351 -20.75 3.00 -16.08
C ALA A 351 -20.35 4.39 -15.58
N VAL A 352 -20.93 4.80 -14.45
CA VAL A 352 -20.48 5.91 -13.62
C VAL A 352 -20.14 5.40 -12.22
N SER A 353 -19.17 6.01 -11.54
CA SER A 353 -18.92 5.84 -10.11
C SER A 353 -18.93 7.21 -9.45
N VAL A 354 -19.62 7.36 -8.32
CA VAL A 354 -19.79 8.67 -7.67
C VAL A 354 -19.23 8.67 -6.25
N PHE A 355 -18.43 9.70 -5.94
CA PHE A 355 -17.78 9.86 -4.64
C PHE A 355 -17.88 11.31 -4.18
N PRO A 356 -18.46 11.61 -3.01
CA PRO A 356 -18.39 12.95 -2.44
C PRO A 356 -16.95 13.32 -2.05
N ALA A 357 -16.56 14.60 -2.20
CA ALA A 357 -15.24 15.11 -1.85
C ALA A 357 -14.77 14.71 -0.42
N GLN A 358 -15.70 14.58 0.52
CA GLN A 358 -15.43 14.21 1.90
C GLN A 358 -14.85 12.80 2.02
N ASP A 359 -15.22 11.88 1.12
CA ASP A 359 -14.72 10.51 1.10
C ASP A 359 -13.28 10.42 0.56
N MET A 360 -12.73 11.52 0.03
CA MET A 360 -11.32 11.61 -0.35
C MET A 360 -10.39 11.84 0.85
N LYS A 361 -10.94 11.99 2.06
CA LYS A 361 -10.18 12.14 3.31
C LYS A 361 -10.56 11.06 4.31
N SER A 362 -9.55 10.51 4.97
CA SER A 362 -9.76 9.48 5.98
C SER A 362 -10.37 10.07 7.25
N VAL A 363 -11.48 9.50 7.70
CA VAL A 363 -12.02 9.74 9.04
C VAL A 363 -11.47 8.67 9.97
N GLN A 364 -10.78 9.08 11.03
CA GLN A 364 -10.25 8.13 12.01
C GLN A 364 -11.39 7.41 12.74
N PRO A 365 -11.20 6.12 13.13
CA PRO A 365 -12.18 5.42 13.93
C PRO A 365 -12.59 6.23 15.18
N GLY A 366 -13.89 6.47 15.34
CA GLY A 366 -14.44 7.25 16.45
C GLY A 366 -14.48 8.77 16.27
N ALA A 367 -13.87 9.32 15.22
CA ALA A 367 -13.96 10.75 14.92
C ALA A 367 -15.33 11.12 14.30
N PRO A 368 -15.83 12.35 14.53
CA PRO A 368 -17.05 12.82 13.87
C PRO A 368 -16.85 12.85 12.35
N ARG A 369 -17.84 12.35 11.61
CA ARG A 369 -17.83 12.41 10.15
C ARG A 369 -18.21 13.82 9.69
N PRO A 370 -17.62 14.33 8.60
CA PRO A 370 -18.02 15.60 8.02
C PRO A 370 -19.47 15.53 7.52
N VAL A 371 -20.14 16.68 7.46
CA VAL A 371 -21.45 16.81 6.83
C VAL A 371 -21.31 16.53 5.33
N MET A 372 -22.13 15.61 4.83
CA MET A 372 -22.12 15.16 3.44
C MET A 372 -23.44 14.46 3.10
N PRO A 373 -23.80 14.35 1.81
CA PRO A 373 -24.93 13.52 1.40
C PRO A 373 -24.70 12.05 1.79
N SER A 374 -25.78 11.37 2.14
CA SER A 374 -25.80 9.93 2.44
C SER A 374 -25.54 9.10 1.18
N PHE A 375 -25.22 7.81 1.37
CA PHE A 375 -25.12 6.87 0.24
C PHE A 375 -26.40 6.81 -0.58
N HIS A 376 -27.57 6.78 0.07
CA HIS A 376 -28.86 6.75 -0.59
C HIS A 376 -29.08 7.99 -1.47
N GLU A 377 -28.79 9.19 -0.96
CA GLU A 377 -28.92 10.43 -1.72
C GLU A 377 -27.95 10.48 -2.92
N CYS A 378 -26.68 10.09 -2.72
CA CYS A 378 -25.69 10.05 -3.79
C CYS A 378 -26.08 9.07 -4.90
N TYR A 379 -26.44 7.84 -4.55
CA TYR A 379 -26.75 6.79 -5.53
C TYR A 379 -28.08 7.03 -6.23
N SER A 380 -29.09 7.54 -5.53
CA SER A 380 -30.36 7.95 -6.15
C SER A 380 -30.17 9.10 -7.13
N ALA A 381 -29.35 10.10 -6.78
CA ALA A 381 -29.01 11.20 -7.67
C ALA A 381 -28.25 10.71 -8.92
N ALA A 382 -27.30 9.79 -8.76
CA ALA A 382 -26.56 9.20 -9.86
C ALA A 382 -27.47 8.40 -10.82
N ARG A 383 -28.37 7.56 -10.29
CA ARG A 383 -29.35 6.84 -11.11
C ARG A 383 -30.29 7.79 -11.87
N ARG A 384 -30.68 8.90 -11.25
CA ARG A 384 -31.53 9.92 -11.90
C ARG A 384 -30.79 10.68 -12.99
N ALA A 385 -29.52 11.04 -12.77
CA ALA A 385 -28.71 11.78 -13.74
C ALA A 385 -28.25 10.89 -14.92
N PHE A 386 -27.98 9.62 -14.66
CA PHE A 386 -27.48 8.65 -15.66
C PHE A 386 -28.42 7.43 -15.79
N PRO A 387 -29.65 7.60 -16.29
CA PRO A 387 -30.62 6.52 -16.36
C PRO A 387 -30.15 5.39 -17.29
N GLY A 388 -30.22 4.15 -16.79
CA GLY A 388 -29.83 2.94 -17.55
C GLY A 388 -28.32 2.69 -17.67
N ILE A 389 -27.48 3.57 -17.10
CA ILE A 389 -26.03 3.39 -17.04
C ILE A 389 -25.67 2.64 -15.75
N GLY A 390 -24.66 1.76 -15.82
CA GLY A 390 -24.16 1.03 -14.66
C GLY A 390 -23.68 1.98 -13.55
N LEU A 391 -23.99 1.69 -12.30
CA LEU A 391 -23.62 2.49 -11.14
C LEU A 391 -22.62 1.75 -10.25
N GLY A 392 -21.42 2.31 -10.14
CA GLY A 392 -20.43 1.93 -9.16
C GLY A 392 -20.43 2.82 -7.93
N GLY A 393 -19.89 2.29 -6.84
CA GLY A 393 -19.64 3.01 -5.60
C GLY A 393 -18.49 2.38 -4.82
N GLY A 394 -18.29 2.80 -3.58
CA GLY A 394 -17.13 2.40 -2.77
C GLY A 394 -16.25 3.61 -2.46
N MET A 395 -14.96 3.54 -2.78
CA MET A 395 -14.01 4.62 -2.53
C MET A 395 -13.09 4.88 -3.71
N ALA A 396 -13.03 6.11 -4.23
CA ALA A 396 -11.95 6.50 -5.16
C ALA A 396 -10.57 6.57 -4.49
N ALA A 397 -10.53 6.61 -3.16
CA ALA A 397 -9.32 6.49 -2.33
C ALA A 397 -8.98 5.01 -2.09
N TYR A 398 -8.56 4.64 -0.87
CA TYR A 398 -8.00 3.31 -0.59
C TYR A 398 -9.01 2.34 0.03
N PHE A 399 -8.61 1.06 0.07
CA PHE A 399 -9.37 0.01 0.75
C PHE A 399 -9.64 0.35 2.23
N THR A 400 -8.70 0.99 2.93
CA THR A 400 -8.90 1.46 4.32
C THR A 400 -10.19 2.23 4.48
N GLU A 401 -10.44 3.22 3.62
CA GLU A 401 -11.60 4.09 3.66
C GLU A 401 -12.87 3.31 3.32
N LEU A 402 -12.80 2.38 2.35
CA LEU A 402 -13.91 1.50 1.99
C LEU A 402 -14.30 0.63 3.20
N ASN A 403 -13.31 0.05 3.87
CA ASN A 403 -13.52 -0.83 5.00
C ASN A 403 -14.04 -0.06 6.24
N ARG A 404 -13.65 1.21 6.41
CA ARG A 404 -14.15 2.12 7.45
C ARG A 404 -15.53 2.70 7.16
N LYS A 405 -15.95 2.80 5.90
CA LYS A 405 -17.26 3.31 5.47
C LYS A 405 -17.82 2.44 4.34
N ARG A 406 -18.39 1.31 4.74
CA ARG A 406 -18.90 0.29 3.82
C ARG A 406 -20.20 0.78 3.14
N PRO A 407 -20.29 0.78 1.80
CA PRO A 407 -21.50 1.17 1.08
C PRO A 407 -22.58 0.10 1.14
N PRO A 408 -23.87 0.46 0.98
CA PRO A 408 -24.95 -0.52 0.75
C PRO A 408 -24.78 -1.13 -0.64
N ALA A 409 -24.16 -2.31 -0.71
CA ALA A 409 -23.74 -2.93 -1.97
C ALA A 409 -24.94 -3.29 -2.88
N GLU A 410 -26.11 -3.55 -2.31
CA GLU A 410 -27.35 -3.83 -3.04
C GLU A 410 -27.85 -2.67 -3.91
N ALA A 411 -27.38 -1.44 -3.66
CA ALA A 411 -27.70 -0.27 -4.48
C ALA A 411 -26.78 -0.11 -5.69
N LEU A 412 -25.73 -0.94 -5.80
CA LEU A 412 -24.64 -0.79 -6.76
C LEU A 412 -24.59 -1.96 -7.74
N ASP A 413 -24.18 -1.67 -8.97
CA ASP A 413 -23.88 -2.68 -10.00
C ASP A 413 -22.44 -3.23 -9.86
N TYR A 414 -21.56 -2.50 -9.17
CA TYR A 414 -20.23 -2.96 -8.74
C TYR A 414 -19.69 -2.08 -7.60
N VAL A 415 -18.72 -2.61 -6.84
CA VAL A 415 -17.96 -1.85 -5.84
C VAL A 415 -16.52 -1.68 -6.31
N THR A 416 -15.95 -0.50 -6.07
CA THR A 416 -14.56 -0.17 -6.43
C THR A 416 -13.78 0.48 -5.30
N PHE A 417 -12.47 0.22 -5.32
CA PHE A 417 -11.46 0.88 -4.51
C PHE A 417 -10.10 0.89 -5.21
N THR A 418 -9.19 1.74 -4.74
CA THR A 418 -7.78 1.77 -5.18
C THR A 418 -6.84 1.34 -4.07
N THR A 419 -5.55 1.18 -4.39
CA THR A 419 -4.49 0.87 -3.42
C THR A 419 -3.29 1.76 -3.63
N CYS A 420 -2.52 2.02 -2.57
CA CYS A 420 -1.22 2.68 -2.66
C CYS A 420 -0.20 1.88 -1.85
N PRO A 421 0.84 1.33 -2.50
CA PRO A 421 1.79 0.44 -1.82
C PRO A 421 2.85 1.19 -1.01
N SER A 422 2.83 2.52 -1.01
CA SER A 422 3.88 3.37 -0.43
C SER A 422 3.37 4.26 0.71
N VAL A 423 2.33 3.81 1.44
CA VAL A 423 1.77 4.57 2.56
C VAL A 423 2.75 4.61 3.74
N HIS A 424 3.23 3.45 4.19
CA HIS A 424 4.04 3.34 5.40
C HIS A 424 5.54 3.27 5.14
N ALA A 425 5.95 2.64 4.05
CA ALA A 425 7.33 2.51 3.61
C ALA A 425 7.41 2.58 2.09
N ALA A 426 8.47 3.20 1.57
CA ALA A 426 8.66 3.39 0.13
C ALA A 426 9.85 2.62 -0.43
N ASP A 427 10.54 1.81 0.38
CA ASP A 427 11.64 0.98 -0.10
C ASP A 427 11.17 -0.11 -1.07
N ASP A 428 12.10 -0.68 -1.86
CA ASP A 428 11.76 -1.63 -2.92
C ASP A 428 11.17 -2.92 -2.37
N ILE A 429 11.63 -3.37 -1.20
CA ILE A 429 11.14 -4.57 -0.56
C ILE A 429 9.71 -4.36 -0.07
N SER A 430 9.47 -3.35 0.77
CA SER A 430 8.16 -3.11 1.37
C SER A 430 7.08 -2.90 0.32
N VAL A 431 7.38 -2.16 -0.75
CA VAL A 431 6.42 -1.93 -1.85
C VAL A 431 6.08 -3.23 -2.57
N MET A 432 7.04 -4.12 -2.79
CA MET A 432 6.79 -5.39 -3.48
C MET A 432 6.05 -6.40 -2.59
N GLU A 433 6.28 -6.36 -1.28
CA GLU A 433 5.56 -7.19 -0.31
C GLU A 433 4.06 -6.90 -0.30
N THR A 434 3.63 -5.68 -0.64
CA THR A 434 2.21 -5.30 -0.64
C THR A 434 1.31 -6.20 -1.49
N LEU A 435 1.88 -6.89 -2.48
CA LEU A 435 1.19 -7.90 -3.29
C LEU A 435 0.59 -9.03 -2.44
N GLN A 436 1.18 -9.35 -1.28
CA GLN A 436 0.67 -10.37 -0.35
C GLN A 436 -0.64 -9.93 0.32
N ALA A 437 -0.90 -8.63 0.47
CA ALA A 437 -2.10 -8.12 1.13
C ALA A 437 -3.31 -8.02 0.18
N ILE A 438 -3.09 -7.92 -1.13
CA ILE A 438 -4.16 -7.74 -2.13
C ILE A 438 -5.23 -8.82 -2.04
N PRO A 439 -4.89 -10.13 -1.92
CA PRO A 439 -5.91 -11.15 -1.75
C PRO A 439 -6.78 -10.95 -0.51
N HIS A 440 -6.19 -10.52 0.61
CA HIS A 440 -6.92 -10.28 1.85
C HIS A 440 -7.87 -9.08 1.74
N GLN A 441 -7.49 -8.04 0.99
CA GLN A 441 -8.38 -6.90 0.71
C GLN A 441 -9.60 -7.33 -0.08
N ILE A 442 -9.41 -8.15 -1.12
CA ILE A 442 -10.50 -8.64 -1.97
C ILE A 442 -11.45 -9.54 -1.18
N ARG A 443 -10.92 -10.53 -0.44
CA ARG A 443 -11.75 -11.38 0.43
C ARG A 443 -12.51 -10.58 1.49
N SER A 444 -11.87 -9.57 2.07
CA SER A 444 -12.52 -8.71 3.07
C SER A 444 -13.59 -7.83 2.45
N ALA A 445 -13.38 -7.32 1.23
CA ALA A 445 -14.41 -6.59 0.48
C ALA A 445 -15.64 -7.47 0.25
N HIS A 446 -15.45 -8.66 -0.31
CA HIS A 446 -16.54 -9.62 -0.52
C HIS A 446 -17.30 -9.96 0.77
N ALA A 447 -16.59 -10.07 1.90
CA ALA A 447 -17.24 -10.35 3.19
C ALA A 447 -18.26 -9.29 3.61
N PHE A 448 -18.13 -8.03 3.18
CA PHE A 448 -19.11 -6.99 3.48
C PHE A 448 -19.94 -6.46 2.29
N THR A 449 -19.55 -6.72 1.05
CA THR A 449 -20.34 -6.39 -0.15
C THR A 449 -21.19 -7.55 -0.64
N GLY A 450 -20.87 -8.77 -0.22
CA GLY A 450 -21.41 -10.01 -0.76
C GLY A 450 -20.77 -10.42 -2.09
N ASP A 451 -20.89 -11.70 -2.43
CA ASP A 451 -20.29 -12.30 -3.64
C ASP A 451 -21.04 -11.98 -4.93
N ARG A 452 -22.27 -11.44 -4.82
CA ARG A 452 -23.11 -11.13 -5.99
C ARG A 452 -22.74 -9.81 -6.66
N VAL A 453 -22.16 -8.88 -5.92
CA VAL A 453 -21.79 -7.56 -6.44
C VAL A 453 -20.36 -7.65 -6.95
N PRO A 454 -20.12 -7.44 -8.25
CA PRO A 454 -18.78 -7.46 -8.82
C PRO A 454 -17.83 -6.46 -8.13
N LEU A 455 -16.57 -6.87 -7.96
CA LEU A 455 -15.50 -5.96 -7.56
C LEU A 455 -14.70 -5.53 -8.79
N ARG A 456 -14.50 -4.22 -8.93
CA ARG A 456 -13.56 -3.62 -9.89
C ARG A 456 -12.49 -2.89 -9.09
N ILE A 457 -11.22 -3.05 -9.43
CA ILE A 457 -10.12 -2.45 -8.68
C ILE A 457 -9.39 -1.42 -9.52
N GLY A 458 -9.09 -0.29 -8.91
CA GLY A 458 -8.22 0.74 -9.48
C GLY A 458 -8.95 1.96 -10.06
N PRO A 459 -8.19 2.89 -10.67
CA PRO A 459 -6.78 2.73 -11.05
C PRO A 459 -5.84 2.69 -9.84
N SER A 460 -4.99 1.67 -9.79
CA SER A 460 -3.95 1.50 -8.78
C SER A 460 -2.55 1.63 -9.41
N GLN A 461 -1.58 2.13 -8.65
CA GLN A 461 -0.23 2.43 -9.12
C GLN A 461 0.75 2.53 -7.95
N LEU A 462 2.05 2.63 -8.25
CA LEU A 462 3.10 2.83 -7.24
C LEU A 462 2.99 4.19 -6.55
N GLY A 463 2.73 5.24 -7.34
CA GLY A 463 2.59 6.60 -6.85
C GLY A 463 1.24 6.86 -6.16
N CYS A 464 1.24 7.79 -5.21
CA CYS A 464 0.07 8.19 -4.45
C CYS A 464 -0.85 9.09 -5.32
N ARG A 465 -2.03 8.58 -5.71
CA ARG A 465 -3.02 9.34 -6.48
C ARG A 465 -3.62 10.49 -5.69
N GLU A 466 -4.09 10.17 -4.50
CA GLU A 466 -4.72 11.05 -3.52
C GLU A 466 -4.09 10.73 -2.16
N ASN A 467 -3.94 11.72 -1.27
CA ASN A 467 -3.49 11.46 0.10
C ASN A 467 -4.65 11.68 1.08
N PRO A 468 -5.32 10.60 1.56
CA PRO A 468 -6.42 10.73 2.51
C PRO A 468 -5.99 11.21 3.90
N TYR A 469 -4.70 11.15 4.22
CA TYR A 469 -4.15 11.37 5.56
C TYR A 469 -3.53 12.75 5.77
N GLY A 470 -3.29 13.49 4.68
CA GLY A 470 -2.61 14.77 4.69
C GLY A 470 -3.27 15.82 3.80
N LYS A 471 -2.68 17.02 3.75
CA LYS A 471 -3.14 18.12 2.89
C LYS A 471 -2.96 17.82 1.40
N GLY A 472 -1.96 17.02 1.05
CA GLY A 472 -1.64 16.62 -0.32
C GLY A 472 -0.56 15.54 -0.34
N THR A 473 -0.11 15.16 -1.53
CA THR A 473 0.97 14.19 -1.71
C THR A 473 2.33 14.80 -1.41
N ALA A 474 3.30 13.97 -1.03
CA ALA A 474 4.65 14.42 -0.75
C ALA A 474 5.38 14.86 -2.05
N PRO A 475 6.06 16.02 -2.05
CA PRO A 475 6.82 16.47 -3.22
C PRO A 475 8.04 15.56 -3.45
N ASN A 476 8.37 15.30 -4.72
CA ASN A 476 9.51 14.45 -5.07
C ASN A 476 10.32 15.02 -6.25
N LYS A 477 10.91 16.20 -6.04
CA LYS A 477 11.75 16.87 -7.05
C LYS A 477 13.08 16.14 -7.31
N ALA A 478 13.52 15.35 -6.33
CA ALA A 478 14.80 14.62 -6.38
C ALA A 478 14.68 13.23 -7.02
N ASN A 479 13.48 12.82 -7.46
CA ASN A 479 13.24 11.51 -8.06
C ASN A 479 13.66 10.34 -7.13
N ALA A 480 13.33 10.47 -5.84
CA ALA A 480 13.65 9.51 -4.80
C ALA A 480 12.46 8.60 -4.48
N ARG A 481 12.68 7.56 -3.67
CA ARG A 481 11.61 6.75 -3.07
C ARG A 481 11.04 7.50 -1.88
N ILE A 482 9.82 8.03 -2.02
CA ILE A 482 9.16 8.86 -1.00
C ILE A 482 7.75 8.34 -0.77
N CYS A 483 7.40 8.05 0.48
CA CYS A 483 6.05 7.63 0.85
C CYS A 483 5.02 8.69 0.45
N LEU A 484 3.85 8.24 0.01
CA LEU A 484 2.72 9.10 -0.35
C LEU A 484 3.07 10.20 -1.39
N SER A 485 4.06 9.96 -2.26
CA SER A 485 4.38 10.89 -3.36
C SER A 485 3.63 10.55 -4.63
N ARG A 486 3.15 11.59 -5.33
CA ARG A 486 2.54 11.43 -6.66
C ARG A 486 3.55 10.92 -7.70
N ILE A 487 4.82 11.28 -7.56
CA ILE A 487 5.88 10.85 -8.47
C ILE A 487 6.66 9.72 -7.79
N ASP A 488 6.48 8.48 -8.25
CA ASP A 488 7.35 7.37 -7.87
C ASP A 488 8.32 7.06 -9.03
N PRO A 489 9.65 7.08 -8.81
CA PRO A 489 10.61 6.82 -9.87
C PRO A 489 10.42 5.45 -10.53
N ARG A 490 9.98 4.45 -9.76
CA ARG A 490 9.87 3.06 -10.20
C ARG A 490 8.79 2.86 -11.24
N GLN A 491 7.84 3.79 -11.36
CA GLN A 491 6.85 3.83 -12.45
C GLN A 491 7.51 3.60 -13.83
N ARG A 492 8.73 4.12 -14.02
CA ARG A 492 9.48 4.10 -15.29
C ARG A 492 10.49 2.95 -15.40
N GLY A 493 10.60 2.10 -14.38
CA GLY A 493 11.54 0.98 -14.32
C GLY A 493 10.88 -0.39 -14.52
N LEU A 494 11.71 -1.44 -14.63
CA LEU A 494 11.26 -2.83 -14.63
C LEU A 494 10.52 -3.22 -13.33
N PHE A 495 10.79 -2.52 -12.23
CA PHE A 495 10.09 -2.69 -10.97
C PHE A 495 8.57 -2.53 -11.14
N ASN A 496 8.10 -1.46 -11.81
CA ASN A 496 6.67 -1.27 -12.04
C ASN A 496 6.07 -2.34 -12.98
N ALA A 497 6.84 -2.83 -13.95
CA ALA A 497 6.38 -3.95 -14.78
C ALA A 497 6.17 -5.23 -13.94
N ALA A 498 7.10 -5.55 -13.05
CA ALA A 498 6.99 -6.69 -12.15
C ALA A 498 5.84 -6.52 -11.14
N TRP A 499 5.73 -5.34 -10.51
CA TRP A 499 4.66 -5.02 -9.57
C TRP A 499 3.28 -5.10 -10.24
N THR A 500 3.12 -4.49 -11.42
CA THR A 500 1.86 -4.50 -12.19
C THR A 500 1.40 -5.92 -12.50
N LEU A 501 2.32 -6.79 -12.95
CA LEU A 501 2.00 -8.18 -13.24
C LEU A 501 1.63 -8.95 -11.97
N GLY A 502 2.37 -8.76 -10.87
CA GLY A 502 2.08 -9.38 -9.59
C GLY A 502 0.74 -8.93 -8.99
N TYR A 503 0.44 -7.64 -9.09
CA TYR A 503 -0.83 -7.05 -8.63
C TYR A 503 -2.01 -7.60 -9.42
N PHE A 504 -1.88 -7.65 -10.75
CA PHE A 504 -2.89 -8.26 -11.62
C PHE A 504 -3.10 -9.74 -11.28
N ALA A 505 -2.03 -10.51 -11.10
CA ALA A 505 -2.11 -11.93 -10.76
C ALA A 505 -2.80 -12.16 -9.40
N ALA A 506 -2.50 -11.33 -8.39
CA ALA A 506 -3.17 -11.39 -7.09
C ALA A 506 -4.67 -11.07 -7.21
N CYS A 507 -5.04 -10.05 -7.97
CA CYS A 507 -6.43 -9.71 -8.24
C CYS A 507 -7.18 -10.83 -9.00
N ALA A 508 -6.56 -11.38 -10.06
CA ALA A 508 -7.15 -12.41 -10.88
C ALA A 508 -7.46 -13.70 -10.10
N ARG A 509 -6.58 -14.08 -9.16
CA ARG A 509 -6.76 -15.25 -8.31
C ARG A 509 -7.99 -15.15 -7.39
N GLU A 510 -8.38 -13.95 -7.00
CA GLU A 510 -9.54 -13.71 -6.14
C GLU A 510 -10.81 -13.33 -6.92
N GLY A 511 -10.80 -13.48 -8.25
CA GLY A 511 -12.02 -13.42 -9.06
C GLY A 511 -12.63 -12.02 -9.25
N VAL A 512 -11.82 -10.96 -9.22
CA VAL A 512 -12.32 -9.60 -9.52
C VAL A 512 -12.78 -9.49 -10.99
N GLU A 513 -13.77 -8.65 -11.26
CA GLU A 513 -14.31 -8.46 -12.61
C GLU A 513 -13.33 -7.71 -13.52
N ALA A 514 -12.70 -6.66 -12.97
CA ALA A 514 -11.84 -5.76 -13.73
C ALA A 514 -10.75 -5.15 -12.86
N VAL A 515 -9.59 -4.90 -13.46
CA VAL A 515 -8.43 -4.25 -12.83
C VAL A 515 -7.93 -3.13 -13.73
N ALA A 516 -7.83 -1.92 -13.20
CA ALA A 516 -7.20 -0.77 -13.83
C ALA A 516 -5.86 -0.46 -13.14
N VAL A 517 -4.78 -0.30 -13.92
CA VAL A 517 -3.44 -0.02 -13.37
C VAL A 517 -2.78 1.15 -14.11
N GLY A 518 -2.35 2.15 -13.36
CA GLY A 518 -1.69 3.34 -13.88
C GLY A 518 -2.58 4.20 -14.78
N ASP A 519 -1.94 4.92 -15.69
CA ASP A 519 -2.55 5.84 -16.68
C ASP A 519 -1.84 5.69 -18.04
N PHE A 520 -2.33 6.35 -19.08
CA PHE A 520 -1.62 6.42 -20.36
C PHE A 520 -0.32 7.23 -20.22
N THR A 521 -0.38 8.43 -19.65
CA THR A 521 0.76 9.38 -19.56
C THR A 521 0.90 9.97 -18.15
N GLY A 522 1.90 10.82 -17.97
CA GLY A 522 2.09 11.55 -16.71
C GLY A 522 2.69 10.72 -15.58
N PRO A 523 2.46 11.11 -14.32
CA PRO A 523 3.06 10.48 -13.13
C PRO A 523 2.78 8.99 -12.98
N PHE A 524 1.65 8.52 -13.50
CA PHE A 524 1.21 7.12 -13.44
C PHE A 524 1.23 6.46 -14.81
N GLY A 525 1.77 7.15 -15.81
CA GLY A 525 1.71 6.77 -17.21
C GLY A 525 2.47 5.48 -17.53
N HIS A 526 2.12 4.87 -18.65
CA HIS A 526 2.88 3.81 -19.31
C HIS A 526 3.64 4.32 -20.55
N ILE A 527 3.28 5.51 -21.04
CA ILE A 527 3.86 6.16 -22.21
C ILE A 527 4.61 7.42 -21.73
N HIS A 528 5.85 7.56 -22.20
CA HIS A 528 6.66 8.73 -21.89
C HIS A 528 6.12 9.96 -22.63
N ARG A 529 5.98 11.06 -21.87
CA ARG A 529 5.91 12.42 -22.38
C ARG A 529 6.81 13.30 -21.53
N LYS A 530 7.27 14.43 -22.07
CA LYS A 530 7.90 15.45 -21.24
C LYS A 530 6.87 16.03 -20.26
N ALA A 531 7.26 16.17 -19.01
CA ALA A 531 6.42 16.66 -17.91
C ALA A 531 7.20 17.69 -17.07
N ASP A 532 6.57 18.20 -16.01
CA ASP A 532 7.14 19.18 -15.08
C ASP A 532 8.00 18.54 -13.96
N PHE A 533 8.26 17.24 -14.04
CA PHE A 533 9.14 16.49 -13.15
C PHE A 533 10.24 15.79 -13.94
N VAL A 534 11.36 15.52 -13.28
CA VAL A 534 12.53 14.90 -13.91
C VAL A 534 12.28 13.42 -14.23
N GLN A 535 12.67 13.00 -15.42
CA GLN A 535 12.55 11.61 -15.89
C GLN A 535 13.92 11.18 -16.45
N PRO A 536 14.85 10.76 -15.58
CA PRO A 536 16.21 10.44 -15.99
C PRO A 536 16.27 9.41 -17.11
N TRP A 537 17.22 9.59 -18.03
CA TRP A 537 17.36 8.89 -19.31
C TRP A 537 16.21 9.14 -20.31
N TYR A 538 14.94 9.11 -19.88
CA TYR A 538 13.77 9.31 -20.75
C TYR A 538 13.69 10.72 -21.34
N ASP A 539 13.93 11.77 -20.55
CA ASP A 539 13.90 13.16 -21.02
C ASP A 539 14.99 13.48 -22.07
N GLN A 540 16.00 12.60 -22.18
CA GLN A 540 17.12 12.70 -23.13
C GLN A 540 16.83 11.94 -24.45
N GLN A 541 15.75 11.17 -24.53
CA GLN A 541 15.42 10.42 -25.74
C GLN A 541 14.66 11.30 -26.73
N ASP A 542 15.04 11.20 -28.00
CA ASP A 542 14.28 11.77 -29.10
C ASP A 542 13.18 10.79 -29.54
N GLY A 543 11.93 11.24 -29.54
CA GLY A 543 10.78 10.48 -30.02
C GLY A 543 9.92 9.82 -28.93
N ARG A 544 8.88 9.11 -29.38
CA ARG A 544 7.89 8.47 -28.49
C ARG A 544 8.49 7.22 -27.88
N THR A 545 8.56 7.18 -26.55
CA THR A 545 9.10 6.07 -25.77
C THR A 545 8.01 5.52 -24.84
N VAL A 546 8.14 4.26 -24.43
CA VAL A 546 7.24 3.63 -23.44
C VAL A 546 8.03 3.17 -22.23
N TYR A 547 7.37 3.11 -21.07
CA TYR A 547 7.93 2.49 -19.88
C TYR A 547 7.75 0.96 -19.94
N PRO A 548 8.56 0.17 -19.20
CA PRO A 548 8.48 -1.28 -19.26
C PRO A 548 7.09 -1.85 -18.99
N ALA A 549 6.31 -1.24 -18.09
CA ALA A 549 4.96 -1.66 -17.76
C ALA A 549 3.97 -1.57 -18.95
N PHE A 550 4.24 -0.74 -19.96
CA PHE A 550 3.46 -0.71 -21.21
C PHE A 550 3.35 -2.10 -21.85
N HIS A 551 4.44 -2.86 -21.88
CA HIS A 551 4.45 -4.19 -22.49
C HIS A 551 3.64 -5.20 -21.69
N VAL A 552 3.63 -5.05 -20.36
CA VAL A 552 2.79 -5.86 -19.46
C VAL A 552 1.33 -5.54 -19.73
N MET A 553 0.94 -4.26 -19.71
CA MET A 553 -0.42 -3.83 -19.99
C MET A 553 -0.90 -4.27 -21.37
N ALA A 554 -0.11 -4.03 -22.42
CA ALA A 554 -0.44 -4.49 -23.77
C ALA A 554 -0.59 -6.01 -23.87
N GLY A 555 0.21 -6.76 -23.10
CA GLY A 555 0.12 -8.22 -23.00
C GLY A 555 -1.16 -8.68 -22.32
N LEU A 556 -1.44 -8.14 -21.13
CA LEU A 556 -2.61 -8.47 -20.32
C LEU A 556 -3.92 -8.09 -21.00
N SER A 557 -3.96 -6.94 -21.69
CA SER A 557 -5.15 -6.51 -22.46
C SER A 557 -5.62 -7.53 -23.50
N ARG A 558 -4.70 -8.34 -24.05
CA ARG A 558 -5.04 -9.41 -25.01
C ARG A 558 -5.58 -10.68 -24.34
N LEU A 559 -5.49 -10.78 -23.03
CA LEU A 559 -5.90 -11.95 -22.25
C LEU A 559 -7.26 -11.78 -21.60
N GLY A 560 -7.89 -10.60 -21.64
CA GLY A 560 -9.17 -10.37 -20.98
C GLY A 560 -10.25 -11.34 -21.45
N GLY A 561 -10.93 -11.99 -20.50
CA GLY A 561 -11.93 -13.03 -20.77
C GLY A 561 -11.35 -14.41 -21.13
N ALA A 562 -10.03 -14.57 -21.21
CA ALA A 562 -9.41 -15.89 -21.34
C ALA A 562 -9.64 -16.73 -20.08
N THR A 563 -9.48 -18.05 -20.19
CA THR A 563 -9.56 -18.96 -19.05
C THR A 563 -8.36 -18.76 -18.13
N LEU A 564 -8.61 -18.51 -16.84
CA LEU A 564 -7.59 -18.48 -15.81
C LEU A 564 -7.34 -19.90 -15.30
N LEU A 565 -6.06 -20.30 -15.25
CA LEU A 565 -5.64 -21.61 -14.76
C LEU A 565 -5.01 -21.49 -13.37
N SER A 566 -5.22 -22.50 -12.53
CA SER A 566 -4.48 -22.66 -11.29
C SER A 566 -3.00 -22.94 -11.58
N VAL A 567 -2.11 -22.45 -10.72
CA VAL A 567 -0.69 -22.81 -10.72
C VAL A 567 -0.35 -23.30 -9.33
N GLY A 568 0.13 -24.54 -9.25
CA GLY A 568 0.60 -25.19 -8.04
C GLY A 568 2.11 -25.27 -7.97
#